data_AF-A0A8C4N184-F1
#
_entry.id   AF-A0A8C4N184-F1
#
_cell.length_a   1.000
_cell.length_b   1.000
_cell.length_c   1.000
_cell.angle_alpha   90.00
_cell.angle_beta   90.00
_cell.angle_gamma   90.00
#
_symmetry.space_group_name_H-M   'P 1'
#
loop_
_entity.id
_entity.type
_entity.pdbx_description
1 polymer ?
#
loop_
_entity_poly.entity_id
_entity_poly.type
_entity_poly.pdbx_seq_one_letter_code
_entity_poly.pdbx_strand_id
1 'polypeptide(L)'
;YSNYKENNIWGKHCCSAHSYRLAPKHHFPNQFEDVYNATRWFLRQDVLDECGVDPERVGISGTSSGGNLAAAVAQQLLDDPDVKIKLRTQSLMYPALQSLDMDLPSYRENAHFPPLSRSFGVRILSEYFTTDRSLEKAMLFNQHVPVESSHLFQYVNWSSLLPEKFKKGQFYNSPTLGFLDVRASPLLADDRKLHRLPLTYIITCQHDVLRDDGFMYASRLRNAGVRVTHNHVEDGFHRILSYHEFKIGHRTQNQYLNWLSENL
;
A
#
# COMPACT_ATOMS: atom_id res chain seq x y z
N TYR A 1 21.06 -11.46 -7.35
CA TYR A 1 22.37 -10.79 -7.24
C TYR A 1 22.89 -10.40 -8.60
N SER A 2 22.57 -9.18 -9.03
CA SER A 2 23.22 -8.46 -10.13
C SER A 2 23.02 -6.96 -9.85
N ASN A 3 24.09 -6.17 -9.89
CA ASN A 3 24.08 -4.80 -9.39
C ASN A 3 23.19 -3.87 -10.22
N TYR A 4 22.15 -3.32 -9.59
CA TYR A 4 21.64 -1.98 -9.90
C TYR A 4 21.97 -1.06 -8.72
N LYS A 5 23.26 -0.72 -8.56
CA LYS A 5 23.67 0.44 -7.75
C LYS A 5 23.44 1.72 -8.58
N GLU A 6 22.19 2.03 -8.88
CA GLU A 6 21.84 3.42 -9.21
C GLU A 6 21.81 4.23 -7.92
N ASN A 7 22.98 4.76 -7.55
CA ASN A 7 23.09 5.85 -6.58
C ASN A 7 22.50 7.13 -7.20
N ASN A 8 21.20 7.14 -7.48
CA ASN A 8 20.47 8.36 -7.77
C ASN A 8 20.38 9.15 -6.47
N ILE A 9 21.28 10.11 -6.33
CA ILE A 9 21.37 11.01 -5.17
C ILE A 9 20.18 11.99 -5.25
N TRP A 10 19.01 11.52 -4.85
CA TRP A 10 17.84 12.36 -4.57
C TRP A 10 18.11 13.15 -3.28
N GLY A 11 18.95 14.18 -3.38
CA GLY A 11 19.28 15.18 -2.36
C GLY A 11 19.30 14.68 -0.91
N LYS A 12 20.47 14.27 -0.41
CA LYS A 12 20.70 13.73 0.95
C LYS A 12 20.02 12.39 1.30
N HIS A 13 19.19 11.80 0.43
CA HIS A 13 18.56 10.51 0.68
C HIS A 13 19.23 9.39 -0.13
N CYS A 14 19.57 8.29 0.54
CA CYS A 14 19.92 7.03 -0.12
C CYS A 14 18.64 6.23 -0.40
N CYS A 15 18.52 5.63 -1.58
CA CYS A 15 17.37 4.82 -1.97
C CYS A 15 17.83 3.45 -2.48
N SER A 16 17.35 2.37 -1.87
CA SER A 16 17.58 1.01 -2.38
C SER A 16 16.31 0.48 -3.06
N ALA A 17 16.35 0.39 -4.39
CA ALA A 17 15.27 -0.16 -5.20
C ALA A 17 15.48 -1.67 -5.44
N HIS A 18 14.60 -2.51 -4.89
CA HIS A 18 14.75 -3.96 -4.95
C HIS A 18 13.89 -4.58 -6.06
N SER A 19 14.55 -5.32 -6.96
CA SER A 19 13.86 -6.19 -7.92
C SER A 19 13.38 -7.47 -7.22
N TYR A 20 12.10 -7.51 -6.85
CA TYR A 20 11.45 -8.70 -6.28
C TYR A 20 10.84 -9.59 -7.37
N ARG A 21 10.63 -10.88 -7.05
CA ARG A 21 10.01 -11.86 -7.95
C ARG A 21 8.57 -11.47 -8.30
N LEU A 22 8.16 -11.59 -9.56
CA LEU A 22 6.85 -11.15 -10.02
C LEU A 22 5.85 -12.31 -10.24
N ALA A 23 4.58 -12.03 -9.93
CA ALA A 23 3.44 -12.81 -10.37
C ALA A 23 3.27 -12.69 -11.90
N PRO A 24 2.66 -13.69 -12.58
CA PRO A 24 2.15 -14.95 -12.04
C PRO A 24 3.23 -16.05 -11.88
N LYS A 25 4.50 -15.79 -12.20
CA LYS A 25 5.57 -16.81 -12.11
C LYS A 25 5.90 -17.20 -10.66
N HIS A 26 5.76 -16.25 -9.75
CA HIS A 26 5.94 -16.42 -8.31
C HIS A 26 4.75 -15.78 -7.62
N HIS A 27 4.01 -16.54 -6.83
CA HIS A 27 2.83 -16.05 -6.10
C HIS A 27 3.22 -15.59 -4.69
N PHE A 28 2.28 -14.91 -4.02
CA PHE A 28 2.36 -14.60 -2.61
C PHE A 28 2.72 -15.86 -1.79
N PRO A 29 3.68 -15.79 -0.82
CA PRO A 29 4.30 -14.58 -0.27
C PRO A 29 5.65 -14.18 -0.92
N ASN A 30 6.04 -14.70 -2.08
CA ASN A 30 7.41 -14.51 -2.60
C ASN A 30 7.85 -13.04 -2.75
N GLN A 31 6.93 -12.14 -3.15
CA GLN A 31 7.17 -10.69 -3.24
C GLN A 31 7.46 -10.07 -1.88
N PHE A 32 6.60 -10.41 -0.90
CA PHE A 32 6.72 -9.93 0.47
C PHE A 32 8.05 -10.38 1.09
N GLU A 33 8.40 -11.67 0.95
CA GLU A 33 9.65 -12.19 1.48
C GLU A 33 10.88 -11.53 0.82
N ASP A 34 10.85 -11.25 -0.48
CA ASP A 34 11.96 -10.56 -1.16
C ASP A 34 12.16 -9.14 -0.61
N VAL A 35 11.09 -8.36 -0.46
CA VAL A 35 11.17 -6.98 0.07
C VAL A 35 11.50 -6.98 1.57
N TYR A 36 10.87 -7.84 2.37
CA TYR A 36 11.13 -7.96 3.81
C TYR A 36 12.60 -8.32 4.08
N ASN A 37 13.14 -9.35 3.44
CA ASN A 37 14.54 -9.75 3.62
C ASN A 37 15.51 -8.66 3.15
N ALA A 38 15.20 -7.96 2.05
CA ALA A 38 16.02 -6.86 1.57
C ALA A 38 16.00 -5.65 2.52
N THR A 39 14.83 -5.26 3.05
CA THR A 39 14.72 -4.20 4.06
C THR A 39 15.40 -4.59 5.37
N ARG A 40 15.24 -5.83 5.83
CA ARG A 40 15.93 -6.37 7.02
C ARG A 40 17.45 -6.38 6.86
N TRP A 41 17.96 -6.69 5.67
CA TRP A 41 19.39 -6.61 5.36
C TRP A 41 19.90 -5.17 5.34
N PHE A 42 19.13 -4.23 4.78
CA PHE A 42 19.48 -2.81 4.73
C PHE A 42 19.47 -2.14 6.12
N LEU A 43 18.54 -2.54 7.00
CA LEU A 43 18.43 -2.05 8.39
C LEU A 43 19.48 -2.63 9.35
N ARG A 44 20.58 -3.22 8.85
CA ARG A 44 21.73 -3.61 9.68
C ARG A 44 22.71 -2.45 9.75
N GLN A 45 23.27 -2.20 10.94
CA GLN A 45 24.16 -1.06 11.19
C GLN A 45 25.35 -1.03 10.21
N ASP A 46 25.98 -2.18 9.93
CA ASP A 46 27.10 -2.31 8.99
C ASP A 46 26.75 -1.85 7.57
N VAL A 47 25.51 -2.06 7.13
CA VAL A 47 25.04 -1.64 5.79
C VAL A 47 24.73 -0.15 5.75
N LEU A 48 24.09 0.39 6.79
CA LEU A 48 23.83 1.83 6.86
C LEU A 48 25.13 2.63 6.96
N ASP A 49 26.11 2.14 7.72
CA ASP A 49 27.45 2.74 7.83
C ASP A 49 28.18 2.72 6.47
N GLU A 50 28.16 1.60 5.72
CA GLU A 50 28.70 1.52 4.34
C GLU A 50 27.99 2.51 3.39
N CYS A 51 26.68 2.68 3.56
CA CYS A 51 25.87 3.57 2.72
C CYS A 51 25.90 5.04 3.14
N GLY A 52 26.50 5.38 4.29
CA GLY A 52 26.48 6.73 4.86
C GLY A 52 25.09 7.21 5.28
N VAL A 53 24.22 6.30 5.73
CA VAL A 53 22.82 6.57 6.09
C VAL A 53 22.67 6.69 7.62
N ASP A 54 22.01 7.76 8.06
CA ASP A 54 21.68 7.96 9.47
C ASP A 54 20.57 6.97 9.92
N PRO A 55 20.82 6.11 10.92
CA PRO A 55 19.86 5.11 11.37
C PRO A 55 18.56 5.70 11.93
N GLU A 56 18.55 6.94 12.43
CA GLU A 56 17.34 7.62 12.92
C GLU A 56 16.50 8.23 11.76
N ARG A 57 17.01 8.16 10.52
CA ARG A 57 16.44 8.78 9.31
C ARG A 57 16.18 7.79 8.19
N VAL A 58 15.79 6.56 8.52
CA VAL A 58 15.41 5.53 7.55
C VAL A 58 13.89 5.49 7.36
N GLY A 59 13.41 5.58 6.13
CA GLY A 59 11.98 5.47 5.78
C GLY A 59 11.72 4.33 4.80
N ILE A 60 10.47 3.84 4.74
CA ILE A 60 10.02 2.90 3.70
C ILE A 60 9.01 3.58 2.77
N SER A 61 9.05 3.24 1.48
CA SER A 61 8.14 3.84 0.50
C SER A 61 7.75 2.86 -0.61
N GLY A 62 6.55 3.03 -1.15
CA GLY A 62 6.10 2.26 -2.32
C GLY A 62 4.83 2.79 -2.96
N THR A 63 4.71 2.52 -4.27
CA THR A 63 3.60 2.93 -5.13
C THR A 63 2.74 1.72 -5.51
N SER A 64 1.40 1.84 -5.51
CA SER A 64 0.48 0.75 -5.93
C SER A 64 0.72 -0.56 -5.15
N SER A 65 1.04 -1.68 -5.81
CA SER A 65 1.47 -2.93 -5.18
C SER A 65 2.77 -2.80 -4.38
N GLY A 66 3.68 -1.89 -4.75
CA GLY A 66 4.81 -1.52 -3.90
C GLY A 66 4.37 -0.85 -2.60
N GLY A 67 3.24 -0.13 -2.62
CA GLY A 67 2.62 0.46 -1.42
C GLY A 67 2.01 -0.60 -0.49
N ASN A 68 1.47 -1.69 -1.06
CA ASN A 68 1.09 -2.90 -0.31
C ASN A 68 2.30 -3.46 0.45
N LEU A 69 3.38 -3.73 -0.27
CA LEU A 69 4.61 -4.31 0.27
C LEU A 69 5.26 -3.40 1.31
N ALA A 70 5.30 -2.08 1.08
CA ALA A 70 5.83 -1.12 2.05
C ALA A 70 5.02 -1.11 3.36
N ALA A 71 3.69 -1.13 3.30
CA ALA A 71 2.83 -1.21 4.48
C ALA A 71 2.97 -2.57 5.20
N ALA A 72 2.96 -3.68 4.46
CA ALA A 72 3.13 -5.03 4.98
C ALA A 72 4.48 -5.20 5.71
N VAL A 73 5.57 -4.75 5.09
CA VAL A 73 6.93 -4.84 5.66
C VAL A 73 7.07 -3.90 6.86
N ALA A 74 6.53 -2.67 6.82
CA ALA A 74 6.50 -1.80 7.98
C ALA A 74 5.80 -2.45 9.19
N GLN A 75 4.71 -3.19 8.95
CA GLN A 75 4.00 -3.95 9.99
C GLN A 75 4.79 -5.17 10.48
N GLN A 76 5.46 -5.91 9.59
CA GLN A 76 6.25 -7.09 9.96
C GLN A 76 7.49 -6.73 10.79
N LEU A 77 8.20 -5.66 10.43
CA LEU A 77 9.42 -5.23 11.11
C LEU A 77 9.19 -4.86 12.58
N LEU A 78 7.95 -4.51 12.96
CA LEU A 78 7.58 -4.26 14.35
C LEU A 78 7.69 -5.51 15.24
N ASP A 79 7.52 -6.70 14.67
CA ASP A 79 7.50 -7.97 15.39
C ASP A 79 8.78 -8.80 15.16
N ASP A 80 9.74 -8.26 14.39
CA ASP A 80 11.06 -8.85 14.17
C ASP A 80 12.02 -8.45 15.32
N PRO A 81 12.44 -9.39 16.17
CA PRO A 81 13.31 -9.08 17.30
C PRO A 81 14.75 -8.73 16.88
N ASP A 82 15.18 -9.06 15.66
CA ASP A 82 16.54 -8.81 15.19
C ASP A 82 16.71 -7.41 14.60
N VAL A 83 15.61 -6.79 14.14
CA VAL A 83 15.61 -5.43 13.60
C VAL A 83 15.63 -4.42 14.75
N LYS A 84 16.79 -3.79 14.95
CA LYS A 84 16.98 -2.77 15.99
C LYS A 84 16.63 -1.35 15.52
N ILE A 85 16.80 -1.10 14.23
CA ILE A 85 16.61 0.21 13.61
C ILE A 85 15.14 0.38 13.24
N LYS A 86 14.52 1.44 13.75
CA LYS A 86 13.10 1.72 13.54
C LYS A 86 12.93 2.61 12.32
N LEU A 87 11.90 2.32 11.53
CA LEU A 87 11.49 3.22 10.45
C LEU A 87 11.00 4.55 11.05
N ARG A 88 11.52 5.65 10.53
CA ARG A 88 11.13 7.03 10.85
C ARG A 88 9.83 7.41 10.15
N THR A 89 9.65 6.97 8.90
CA THR A 89 8.47 7.22 8.06
C THR A 89 8.02 5.99 7.27
N GLN A 90 6.73 5.95 6.90
CA GLN A 90 6.22 5.15 5.78
C GLN A 90 5.52 6.07 4.76
N SER A 91 5.75 5.83 3.46
CA SER A 91 5.21 6.65 2.37
C SER A 91 4.50 5.78 1.32
N LEU A 92 3.17 5.85 1.26
CA LEU A 92 2.34 4.94 0.48
C LEU A 92 1.58 5.71 -0.61
N MET A 93 1.86 5.45 -1.89
CA MET A 93 1.20 6.17 -2.99
C MET A 93 0.20 5.27 -3.71
N TYR A 94 -1.07 5.70 -3.74
CA TYR A 94 -2.21 4.99 -4.32
C TYR A 94 -2.14 3.46 -4.05
N PRO A 95 -1.99 3.06 -2.77
CA PRO A 95 -1.61 1.70 -2.41
C PRO A 95 -2.80 0.73 -2.51
N ALA A 96 -2.55 -0.49 -3.00
CA ALA A 96 -3.50 -1.60 -2.82
C ALA A 96 -3.32 -2.15 -1.41
N LEU A 97 -4.35 -2.17 -0.56
CA LEU A 97 -4.19 -2.49 0.86
C LEU A 97 -5.13 -3.57 1.37
N GLN A 98 -6.14 -3.96 0.60
CA GLN A 98 -7.03 -5.08 0.93
C GLN A 98 -7.46 -5.90 -0.29
N SER A 99 -7.86 -7.15 -0.05
CA SER A 99 -8.43 -8.08 -1.04
C SER A 99 -9.76 -8.69 -0.58
N LEU A 100 -10.46 -8.03 0.35
CA LEU A 100 -11.73 -8.47 0.94
C LEU A 100 -12.94 -7.93 0.17
N ASP A 101 -12.96 -6.63 -0.09
CA ASP A 101 -14.06 -5.94 -0.76
C ASP A 101 -13.57 -5.35 -2.10
N MET A 102 -13.96 -6.00 -3.19
CA MET A 102 -13.69 -5.58 -4.55
C MET A 102 -14.84 -4.75 -5.15
N ASP A 103 -15.78 -4.27 -4.31
CA ASP A 103 -16.99 -3.54 -4.71
C ASP A 103 -17.22 -2.24 -3.89
N LEU A 104 -16.12 -1.67 -3.38
CA LEU A 104 -16.09 -0.35 -2.73
C LEU A 104 -16.60 0.77 -3.67
N PRO A 105 -17.05 1.93 -3.14
CA PRO A 105 -17.51 3.06 -3.93
C PRO A 105 -16.60 3.45 -5.10
N SER A 106 -15.29 3.55 -4.87
CA SER A 106 -14.26 3.83 -5.88
C SER A 106 -14.05 2.71 -6.90
N TYR A 107 -14.19 1.44 -6.51
CA TYR A 107 -14.12 0.31 -7.45
C TYR A 107 -15.27 0.38 -8.46
N ARG A 108 -16.45 0.84 -8.03
CA ARG A 108 -17.62 1.08 -8.89
C ARG A 108 -17.47 2.36 -9.72
N GLU A 109 -17.18 3.49 -9.08
CA GLU A 109 -17.06 4.81 -9.71
C GLU A 109 -15.96 4.85 -10.78
N ASN A 110 -14.81 4.24 -10.50
CA ASN A 110 -13.64 4.24 -11.38
C ASN A 110 -13.48 2.91 -12.15
N ALA A 111 -14.53 2.10 -12.25
CA ALA A 111 -14.48 0.73 -12.79
C ALA A 111 -13.82 0.60 -14.18
N HIS A 112 -13.89 1.64 -15.00
CA HIS A 112 -13.36 1.70 -16.36
C HIS A 112 -12.23 2.74 -16.55
N PHE A 113 -11.76 3.39 -15.47
CA PHE A 113 -10.82 4.50 -15.57
C PHE A 113 -9.37 4.01 -15.77
N PRO A 114 -8.65 4.44 -16.82
CA PRO A 114 -7.26 4.03 -17.06
C PRO A 114 -6.27 4.77 -16.14
N PRO A 115 -5.12 4.18 -15.78
CA PRO A 115 -4.58 2.91 -16.28
C PRO A 115 -5.05 1.66 -15.49
N LEU A 116 -5.84 1.81 -14.42
CA LEU A 116 -6.25 0.71 -13.55
C LEU A 116 -7.79 0.59 -13.51
N SER A 117 -8.35 -0.08 -14.51
CA SER A 117 -9.76 -0.50 -14.46
C SER A 117 -9.97 -1.56 -13.38
N ARG A 118 -11.21 -1.67 -12.85
CA ARG A 118 -11.57 -2.68 -11.84
C ARG A 118 -11.26 -4.10 -12.31
N SER A 119 -11.56 -4.43 -13.56
CA SER A 119 -11.29 -5.76 -14.11
C SER A 119 -9.80 -6.06 -14.21
N PHE A 120 -8.98 -5.08 -14.59
CA PHE A 120 -7.53 -5.24 -14.65
C PHE A 120 -6.90 -5.35 -13.26
N GLY A 121 -7.37 -4.55 -12.29
CA GLY A 121 -6.95 -4.64 -10.89
C GLY A 121 -7.29 -5.99 -10.27
N VAL A 122 -8.52 -6.48 -10.45
CA VAL A 122 -8.93 -7.83 -9.99
C VAL A 122 -8.08 -8.93 -10.63
N ARG A 123 -7.75 -8.82 -11.92
CA ARG A 123 -6.87 -9.78 -12.60
C ARG A 123 -5.46 -9.79 -12.02
N ILE A 124 -4.85 -8.62 -11.78
CA ILE A 124 -3.52 -8.53 -11.16
C ILE A 124 -3.55 -9.12 -9.74
N LEU A 125 -4.59 -8.79 -8.95
CA LEU A 125 -4.73 -9.24 -7.57
C LEU A 125 -4.98 -10.76 -7.47
N SER A 126 -5.75 -11.35 -8.38
CA SER A 126 -5.93 -12.81 -8.42
C SER A 126 -4.65 -13.53 -8.86
N GLU A 127 -3.98 -13.05 -9.91
CA GLU A 127 -2.68 -13.59 -10.39
C GLU A 127 -1.56 -13.50 -9.31
N TYR A 128 -1.67 -12.57 -8.35
CA TYR A 128 -0.78 -12.49 -7.19
C TYR A 128 -0.86 -13.73 -6.29
N PHE A 129 -2.03 -14.36 -6.17
CA PHE A 129 -2.24 -15.54 -5.32
C PHE A 129 -2.20 -16.86 -6.10
N THR A 130 -2.73 -16.90 -7.33
CA THR A 130 -2.83 -18.14 -8.12
C THR A 130 -3.03 -17.84 -9.61
N THR A 131 -2.64 -18.77 -10.48
CA THR A 131 -3.03 -18.74 -11.91
C THR A 131 -4.47 -19.20 -12.16
N ASP A 132 -5.19 -19.70 -11.14
CA ASP A 132 -6.57 -20.13 -11.29
C ASP A 132 -7.54 -18.95 -11.49
N ARG A 133 -8.14 -18.91 -12.69
CA ARG A 133 -9.14 -17.92 -13.10
C ARG A 133 -10.46 -18.02 -12.33
N SER A 134 -10.69 -19.10 -11.57
CA SER A 134 -11.83 -19.18 -10.64
C SER A 134 -11.79 -18.05 -9.60
N LEU A 135 -10.59 -17.73 -9.08
CA LEU A 135 -10.39 -16.65 -8.12
C LEU A 135 -10.67 -15.28 -8.75
N GLU A 136 -10.15 -15.03 -9.97
CA GLU A 136 -10.44 -13.79 -10.71
C GLU A 136 -11.95 -13.59 -10.89
N LYS A 137 -12.65 -14.64 -11.37
CA LYS A 137 -14.10 -14.58 -11.57
C LYS A 137 -14.83 -14.29 -10.26
N ALA A 138 -14.45 -14.95 -9.17
CA ALA A 138 -15.13 -14.77 -7.90
C ALA A 138 -14.81 -13.40 -7.27
N MET A 139 -13.59 -12.86 -7.44
CA MET A 139 -13.25 -11.49 -7.07
C MET A 139 -14.03 -10.45 -7.89
N LEU A 140 -14.27 -10.68 -9.20
CA LEU A 140 -15.08 -9.77 -10.03
C LEU A 140 -16.52 -9.65 -9.52
N PHE A 141 -17.06 -10.69 -8.88
CA PHE A 141 -18.40 -10.71 -8.26
C PHE A 141 -18.41 -10.51 -6.73
N ASN A 142 -17.25 -10.31 -6.09
CA ASN A 142 -17.10 -10.13 -4.63
C ASN A 142 -17.54 -11.36 -3.78
N GLN A 143 -17.12 -12.57 -4.20
CA GLN A 143 -17.64 -13.90 -3.77
C GLN A 143 -16.57 -14.99 -3.50
N HIS A 144 -15.30 -14.68 -3.31
CA HIS A 144 -14.18 -15.59 -3.62
C HIS A 144 -13.98 -16.96 -2.88
N VAL A 145 -14.39 -17.28 -1.64
CA VAL A 145 -14.90 -16.36 -0.60
C VAL A 145 -15.62 -16.98 0.66
N PRO A 146 -15.03 -17.70 1.67
CA PRO A 146 -15.80 -18.38 2.77
C PRO A 146 -16.29 -17.56 4.01
N VAL A 147 -17.49 -17.91 4.54
CA VAL A 147 -18.41 -17.17 5.47
C VAL A 147 -17.85 -16.83 6.85
N GLU A 148 -17.00 -17.71 7.32
CA GLU A 148 -16.42 -17.76 8.65
C GLU A 148 -15.54 -16.53 8.91
N SER A 149 -15.08 -15.91 7.82
CA SER A 149 -14.21 -14.72 7.78
C SER A 149 -14.95 -13.38 7.92
N SER A 150 -16.29 -13.39 7.98
CA SER A 150 -17.13 -12.17 8.02
C SER A 150 -16.78 -11.19 9.16
N HIS A 151 -16.22 -11.69 10.25
CA HIS A 151 -15.73 -10.88 11.37
C HIS A 151 -14.63 -9.88 10.98
N LEU A 152 -13.95 -10.06 9.85
CA LEU A 152 -12.87 -9.17 9.38
C LEU A 152 -13.39 -7.96 8.59
N PHE A 153 -14.68 -7.92 8.23
CA PHE A 153 -15.27 -6.76 7.57
C PHE A 153 -15.33 -5.51 8.42
N GLN A 154 -15.23 -5.63 9.73
CA GLN A 154 -15.06 -4.46 10.60
C GLN A 154 -13.84 -3.62 10.20
N TYR A 155 -12.79 -4.24 9.62
CA TYR A 155 -11.57 -3.56 9.20
C TYR A 155 -11.68 -2.86 7.84
N VAL A 156 -12.56 -3.33 6.94
CA VAL A 156 -12.83 -2.73 5.61
C VAL A 156 -14.22 -2.10 5.52
N ASN A 157 -14.84 -1.75 6.67
CA ASN A 157 -16.17 -1.18 6.70
C ASN A 157 -16.17 0.27 6.16
N TRP A 158 -16.29 0.42 4.85
CA TRP A 158 -16.25 1.71 4.18
C TRP A 158 -17.36 2.67 4.63
N SER A 159 -18.48 2.15 5.15
CA SER A 159 -19.58 2.97 5.66
C SER A 159 -19.20 3.77 6.91
N SER A 160 -18.22 3.31 7.70
CA SER A 160 -17.64 4.06 8.82
C SER A 160 -16.30 4.72 8.47
N LEU A 161 -15.49 4.10 7.61
CA LEU A 161 -14.11 4.51 7.37
C LEU A 161 -13.91 5.56 6.26
N LEU A 162 -14.87 5.74 5.34
CA LEU A 162 -14.79 6.77 4.30
C LEU A 162 -15.39 8.12 4.73
N PRO A 163 -14.96 9.24 4.09
CA PRO A 163 -15.69 10.51 4.13
C PRO A 163 -17.10 10.41 3.52
N GLU A 164 -18.05 11.17 4.07
CA GLU A 164 -19.45 11.23 3.59
C GLU A 164 -19.59 11.54 2.10
N LYS A 165 -18.66 12.30 1.50
CA LYS A 165 -18.70 12.63 0.07
C LYS A 165 -18.63 11.40 -0.85
N PHE A 166 -18.08 10.27 -0.38
CA PHE A 166 -17.97 9.02 -1.15
C PHE A 166 -19.02 7.96 -0.79
N LYS A 167 -19.92 8.26 0.17
CA LYS A 167 -21.01 7.33 0.58
C LYS A 167 -22.34 7.64 -0.09
N LYS A 168 -22.54 8.89 -0.53
CA LYS A 168 -23.85 9.36 -1.03
C LYS A 168 -24.32 8.55 -2.25
N GLY A 169 -25.52 7.96 -2.12
CA GLY A 169 -26.12 7.12 -3.17
C GLY A 169 -25.57 5.69 -3.25
N GLN A 170 -24.62 5.31 -2.40
CA GLN A 170 -24.04 3.97 -2.33
C GLN A 170 -24.70 3.17 -1.19
N PHE A 171 -25.07 1.92 -1.45
CA PHE A 171 -25.52 0.98 -0.40
C PHE A 171 -24.35 0.11 0.07
N TYR A 172 -24.14 0.04 1.38
CA TYR A 172 -23.19 -0.90 2.00
C TYR A 172 -23.81 -2.30 2.02
N ASN A 173 -23.45 -3.10 1.03
CA ASN A 173 -23.65 -4.54 1.07
C ASN A 173 -22.38 -5.12 1.69
N SER A 174 -22.50 -5.83 2.82
CA SER A 174 -21.35 -6.52 3.42
C SER A 174 -20.77 -7.47 2.38
N PRO A 175 -19.44 -7.49 2.13
CA PRO A 175 -18.88 -8.31 1.08
C PRO A 175 -19.11 -9.78 1.39
N THR A 176 -19.14 -10.61 0.36
CA THR A 176 -19.20 -12.06 0.54
C THR A 176 -17.78 -12.69 0.60
N LEU A 177 -17.09 -12.25 1.67
CA LEU A 177 -16.20 -12.94 2.66
C LEU A 177 -14.65 -12.68 2.57
N GLY A 178 -13.68 -13.58 2.86
CA GLY A 178 -12.22 -13.19 2.77
C GLY A 178 -11.03 -14.22 2.67
N PHE A 179 -9.97 -13.86 1.91
CA PHE A 179 -8.55 -14.36 2.03
C PHE A 179 -7.76 -13.35 2.89
N LEU A 180 -7.01 -13.81 3.89
CA LEU A 180 -6.89 -13.04 5.15
C LEU A 180 -5.47 -12.67 5.61
N ASP A 181 -4.42 -12.99 4.85
CA ASP A 181 -3.05 -12.73 5.28
C ASP A 181 -2.76 -11.21 5.29
N VAL A 182 -2.48 -10.66 6.47
CA VAL A 182 -2.14 -9.24 6.68
C VAL A 182 -0.93 -8.80 5.82
N ARG A 183 -0.03 -9.73 5.45
CA ARG A 183 1.11 -9.43 4.57
C ARG A 183 0.71 -9.23 3.11
N ALA A 184 -0.50 -9.63 2.72
CA ALA A 184 -1.12 -9.35 1.42
C ALA A 184 -2.22 -8.28 1.52
N SER A 185 -2.87 -8.14 2.68
CA SER A 185 -3.87 -7.12 2.97
C SER A 185 -3.52 -6.33 4.25
N PRO A 186 -2.57 -5.38 4.21
CA PRO A 186 -2.11 -4.63 5.39
C PRO A 186 -3.22 -3.83 6.09
N LEU A 187 -4.32 -3.53 5.41
CA LEU A 187 -5.50 -2.90 5.97
C LEU A 187 -6.21 -3.77 7.02
N LEU A 188 -5.89 -5.07 7.12
CA LEU A 188 -6.47 -6.01 8.10
C LEU A 188 -5.67 -6.11 9.41
N ALA A 189 -4.53 -5.43 9.55
CA ALA A 189 -3.76 -5.44 10.79
C ALA A 189 -4.59 -4.95 11.99
N ASP A 190 -4.29 -5.45 13.18
CA ASP A 190 -4.98 -5.04 14.41
C ASP A 190 -4.57 -3.61 14.84
N ASP A 191 -5.44 -2.90 15.56
CA ASP A 191 -5.18 -1.51 15.93
C ASP A 191 -3.98 -1.34 16.87
N ARG A 192 -3.56 -2.37 17.63
CA ARG A 192 -2.37 -2.30 18.50
C ARG A 192 -1.10 -2.37 17.66
N LYS A 193 -1.10 -3.15 16.57
CA LYS A 193 -0.03 -3.12 15.56
C LYS A 193 -0.04 -1.81 14.78
N LEU A 194 -1.20 -1.32 14.35
CA LEU A 194 -1.30 -0.03 13.66
C LEU A 194 -0.78 1.13 14.53
N HIS A 195 -1.11 1.17 15.83
CA HIS A 195 -0.63 2.20 16.76
C HIS A 195 0.91 2.34 16.82
N ARG A 196 1.63 1.24 16.55
CA ARG A 196 3.10 1.17 16.60
C ARG A 196 3.78 1.62 15.30
N LEU A 197 3.02 1.88 14.23
CA LEU A 197 3.54 2.25 12.92
C LEU A 197 4.12 3.69 12.89
N PRO A 198 5.09 3.95 11.98
CA PRO A 198 5.76 5.24 11.90
C PRO A 198 4.87 6.36 11.35
N LEU A 199 5.39 7.58 11.41
CA LEU A 199 4.79 8.74 10.75
C LEU A 199 4.50 8.42 9.28
N THR A 200 3.24 8.61 8.88
CA THR A 200 2.73 8.07 7.61
C THR A 200 2.34 9.16 6.63
N TYR A 201 2.85 9.07 5.40
CA TYR A 201 2.36 9.83 4.25
C TYR A 201 1.55 8.91 3.33
N ILE A 202 0.34 9.32 2.95
CA ILE A 202 -0.49 8.59 1.99
C ILE A 202 -0.87 9.53 0.85
N ILE A 203 -0.72 9.07 -0.39
CA ILE A 203 -1.33 9.69 -1.57
C ILE A 203 -2.52 8.82 -2.00
N THR A 204 -3.68 9.43 -2.24
CA THR A 204 -4.77 8.77 -3.00
C THR A 204 -5.21 9.65 -4.15
N CYS A 205 -5.71 9.04 -5.21
CA CYS A 205 -6.16 9.71 -6.42
C CYS A 205 -7.69 9.58 -6.54
N GLN A 206 -8.37 10.61 -7.05
CA GLN A 206 -9.84 10.58 -7.18
C GLN A 206 -10.31 9.57 -8.23
N HIS A 207 -9.59 9.47 -9.34
CA HIS A 207 -9.85 8.58 -10.47
C HIS A 207 -9.01 7.30 -10.39
N ASP A 208 -9.18 6.58 -9.29
CA ASP A 208 -8.47 5.35 -8.97
C ASP A 208 -9.42 4.38 -8.25
N VAL A 209 -9.42 3.10 -8.63
CA VAL A 209 -10.18 2.06 -7.91
C VAL A 209 -9.61 1.83 -6.50
N LEU A 210 -8.31 2.09 -6.28
CA LEU A 210 -7.65 1.97 -4.97
C LEU A 210 -7.79 3.23 -4.10
N ARG A 211 -8.63 4.19 -4.49
CA ARG A 211 -8.87 5.41 -3.70
C ARG A 211 -9.30 5.07 -2.27
N ASP A 212 -10.31 4.20 -2.15
CA ASP A 212 -10.95 3.94 -0.86
C ASP A 212 -10.09 3.06 0.06
N ASP A 213 -9.31 2.12 -0.47
CA ASP A 213 -8.25 1.40 0.26
C ASP A 213 -7.37 2.38 1.07
N GLY A 214 -6.84 3.40 0.39
CA GLY A 214 -5.98 4.40 1.01
C GLY A 214 -6.71 5.33 1.98
N PHE A 215 -7.97 5.69 1.73
CA PHE A 215 -8.79 6.45 2.69
C PHE A 215 -9.07 5.63 3.95
N MET A 216 -9.50 4.37 3.80
CA MET A 216 -9.79 3.49 4.93
C MET A 216 -8.56 3.25 5.79
N TYR A 217 -7.39 3.01 5.19
CA TYR A 217 -6.15 2.84 5.93
C TYR A 217 -5.71 4.14 6.63
N ALA A 218 -5.84 5.30 5.97
CA ALA A 218 -5.58 6.60 6.61
C ALA A 218 -6.50 6.85 7.82
N SER A 219 -7.78 6.49 7.73
CA SER A 219 -8.74 6.55 8.84
C SER A 219 -8.36 5.59 9.97
N ARG A 220 -8.04 4.32 9.67
CA ARG A 220 -7.64 3.33 10.69
C ARG A 220 -6.34 3.73 11.42
N LEU A 221 -5.33 4.17 10.68
CA LEU A 221 -4.08 4.68 11.26
C LEU A 221 -4.32 5.86 12.22
N ARG A 222 -5.15 6.84 11.82
CA ARG A 222 -5.52 7.99 12.67
C ARG A 222 -6.28 7.55 13.92
N ASN A 223 -7.23 6.63 13.79
CA ASN A 223 -7.99 6.07 14.91
C ASN A 223 -7.09 5.29 15.88
N ALA A 224 -6.06 4.62 15.36
CA ALA A 224 -4.99 4.01 16.15
C ALA A 224 -3.96 5.01 16.70
N GLY A 225 -4.12 6.32 16.50
CA GLY A 225 -3.24 7.36 17.03
C GLY A 225 -1.96 7.65 16.23
N VAL A 226 -1.81 7.07 15.04
CA VAL A 226 -0.67 7.36 14.15
C VAL A 226 -0.84 8.74 13.51
N ARG A 227 0.26 9.50 13.43
CA ARG A 227 0.27 10.76 12.66
C ARG A 227 0.25 10.45 11.16
N VAL A 228 -0.81 10.89 10.47
CA VAL A 228 -1.02 10.64 9.03
C VAL A 228 -1.22 11.94 8.26
N THR A 229 -0.25 12.27 7.40
CA THR A 229 -0.44 13.25 6.32
C THR A 229 -1.05 12.51 5.13
N HIS A 230 -2.26 12.92 4.72
CA HIS A 230 -2.97 12.29 3.60
C HIS A 230 -3.20 13.34 2.51
N ASN A 231 -2.49 13.18 1.40
CA ASN A 231 -2.60 14.04 0.22
C ASN A 231 -3.56 13.38 -0.79
N HIS A 232 -4.80 13.84 -0.83
CA HIS A 232 -5.76 13.38 -1.83
C HIS A 232 -5.72 14.30 -3.07
N VAL A 233 -5.42 13.70 -4.23
CA VAL A 233 -5.30 14.39 -5.51
C VAL A 233 -6.64 14.30 -6.25
N GLU A 234 -7.46 15.35 -6.13
CA GLU A 234 -8.84 15.42 -6.64
C GLU A 234 -8.93 15.33 -8.18
N ASP A 235 -7.88 15.71 -8.91
CA ASP A 235 -7.72 15.56 -10.37
C ASP A 235 -6.84 14.35 -10.76
N GLY A 236 -6.40 13.55 -9.78
CA GLY A 236 -5.42 12.48 -9.95
C GLY A 236 -6.02 11.14 -10.34
N PHE A 237 -5.20 10.31 -10.99
CA PHE A 237 -5.52 8.94 -11.40
C PHE A 237 -4.42 7.94 -11.01
N HIS A 238 -4.70 6.64 -11.09
CA HIS A 238 -3.74 5.60 -10.67
C HIS A 238 -2.37 5.74 -11.37
N ARG A 239 -1.27 5.55 -10.62
CA ARG A 239 0.11 5.77 -11.08
C ARG A 239 0.48 7.22 -11.45
N ILE A 240 -0.18 8.25 -10.90
CA ILE A 240 0.09 9.66 -11.24
C ILE A 240 1.58 10.08 -11.19
N LEU A 241 2.38 9.47 -10.30
CA LEU A 241 3.83 9.74 -10.20
C LEU A 241 4.67 9.11 -11.33
N SER A 242 4.11 8.26 -12.20
CA SER A 242 4.78 7.82 -13.44
C SER A 242 4.66 8.87 -14.57
N TYR A 243 3.90 9.96 -14.36
CA TYR A 243 3.51 10.92 -15.39
C TYR A 243 4.07 12.32 -15.11
N HIS A 244 5.39 12.41 -14.90
CA HIS A 244 6.10 13.65 -14.52
C HIS A 244 5.90 14.81 -15.51
N GLU A 245 5.73 14.53 -16.81
CA GLU A 245 5.45 15.52 -17.87
C GLU A 245 4.14 16.30 -17.63
N PHE A 246 3.21 15.74 -16.86
CA PHE A 246 1.94 16.38 -16.56
C PHE A 246 2.07 17.26 -15.31
N LYS A 247 1.53 18.49 -15.38
CA LYS A 247 1.53 19.46 -14.27
C LYS A 247 1.04 18.88 -12.94
N ILE A 248 0.12 17.92 -13.00
CA ILE A 248 -0.40 17.19 -11.84
C ILE A 248 0.64 16.23 -11.25
N GLY A 249 1.30 15.39 -12.05
CA GLY A 249 2.36 14.48 -11.60
C GLY A 249 3.53 15.24 -10.97
N HIS A 250 4.01 16.31 -11.62
CA HIS A 250 5.03 17.20 -11.08
C HIS A 250 4.61 17.86 -9.76
N ARG A 251 3.36 18.33 -9.64
CA ARG A 251 2.84 18.92 -8.38
C ARG A 251 2.79 17.91 -7.26
N THR A 252 2.24 16.71 -7.51
CA THR A 252 2.13 15.64 -6.51
C THR A 252 3.52 15.15 -6.07
N GLN A 253 4.47 15.03 -7.00
CA GLN A 253 5.86 14.71 -6.69
C GLN A 253 6.51 15.77 -5.78
N ASN A 254 6.37 17.06 -6.10
CA ASN A 254 6.96 18.12 -5.29
C ASN A 254 6.33 18.22 -3.90
N GLN A 255 5.01 17.99 -3.76
CA GLN A 255 4.36 17.88 -2.46
C GLN A 255 4.92 16.72 -1.62
N TYR A 256 5.23 15.59 -2.25
CA TYR A 256 5.83 14.44 -1.59
C TYR A 256 7.30 14.71 -1.19
N LEU A 257 8.10 15.28 -2.09
CA LEU A 257 9.50 15.62 -1.83
C LEU A 257 9.65 16.67 -0.71
N ASN A 258 8.80 17.69 -0.70
CA ASN A 258 8.75 18.68 0.39
C ASN A 258 8.45 17.99 1.73
N TRP A 259 7.41 17.14 1.77
CA TRP A 259 7.08 16.38 2.99
C TRP A 259 8.23 15.48 3.45
N LEU A 260 8.92 14.80 2.54
CA LEU A 260 10.11 14.01 2.89
C LEU A 260 11.17 14.90 3.55
N SER A 261 11.54 16.03 2.93
CA SER A 261 12.59 16.92 3.46
C SER A 261 12.31 17.53 4.84
N GLU A 262 11.05 17.54 5.27
CA GLU A 262 10.62 18.00 6.60
C GLU A 262 10.60 16.87 7.64
N ASN A 263 10.52 15.60 7.22
CA ASN A 263 10.16 14.48 8.10
C ASN A 263 11.15 13.31 8.10
N LEU A 264 12.04 13.25 7.10
CA LEU A 264 13.11 12.28 6.91
C LEU A 264 14.45 12.98 6.69
#